data_AF-A0A7C3DTZ3-F1
#
_entry.id   AF-A0A7C3DTZ3-F1
#
_cell.length_a   1.000
_cell.length_b   1.000
_cell.length_c   1.000
_cell.angle_alpha   90.00
_cell.angle_beta   90.00
_cell.angle_gamma   90.00
#
_symmetry.space_group_name_H-M   'P 1'
#
loop_
_entity.id
_entity.type
_entity.pdbx_description
1 polymer ?
#
loop_
_entity_poly.entity_id
_entity_poly.type
_entity_poly.pdbx_seq_one_letter_code
_entity_poly.pdbx_strand_id
1 'polypeptide(L)'
;MNPPLQTEFDLSASAVPDGLTAWRAQRRAAVEALAARLGLPLGRRVEVRLADGVILEGQLRLHEDTLFLDRVDTANIELAVGRVNFRHSEIAACVCLD
;
A
#
# COMPACT_ATOMS: atom_id res chain seq x y z
N MET A 1 -43.94 23.23 -17.42
CA MET A 1 -42.68 22.96 -16.70
C MET A 1 -42.54 21.47 -16.57
N ASN A 2 -41.51 20.87 -17.15
CA ASN A 2 -41.21 19.44 -17.05
C ASN A 2 -40.17 19.27 -15.93
N PRO A 3 -40.35 18.38 -14.94
CA PRO A 3 -39.35 18.15 -13.90
C PRO A 3 -38.07 17.55 -14.52
N PRO A 4 -36.87 17.83 -13.97
CA PRO A 4 -35.66 17.20 -14.45
C PRO A 4 -35.77 15.69 -14.26
N LEU A 5 -35.48 14.91 -15.31
CA LEU A 5 -35.26 13.48 -15.19
C LEU A 5 -34.21 13.27 -14.10
N GLN A 6 -34.62 12.73 -12.95
CA GLN A 6 -33.67 12.15 -12.02
C GLN A 6 -33.07 10.95 -12.73
N THR A 7 -31.81 11.07 -13.12
CA THR A 7 -31.02 9.92 -13.56
C THR A 7 -30.92 8.99 -12.35
N GLU A 8 -31.76 7.96 -12.32
CA GLU A 8 -31.61 6.86 -11.38
C GLU A 8 -30.18 6.35 -11.50
N PHE A 9 -29.42 6.43 -10.40
CA PHE A 9 -28.10 5.82 -10.33
C PHE A 9 -28.35 4.32 -10.26
N ASP A 10 -28.41 3.71 -11.45
CA ASP A 10 -28.70 2.30 -11.59
C ASP A 10 -27.51 1.49 -11.06
N LEU A 11 -27.57 1.15 -9.77
CA LEU A 11 -26.66 0.24 -9.09
C LEU A 11 -26.92 -1.23 -9.48
N SER A 12 -27.77 -1.49 -10.50
CA SER A 12 -27.80 -2.77 -11.21
C SER A 12 -26.72 -2.84 -12.30
N ALA A 13 -25.60 -2.17 -12.08
CA ALA A 13 -24.35 -2.51 -12.75
C ALA A 13 -24.03 -3.96 -12.37
N SER A 14 -24.44 -4.86 -13.26
CA SER A 14 -23.97 -6.22 -13.51
C SER A 14 -23.33 -6.87 -12.30
N ALA A 15 -23.92 -7.98 -11.84
CA ALA A 15 -23.25 -8.96 -11.01
C ALA A 15 -21.96 -9.43 -11.71
N VAL A 16 -20.90 -8.63 -11.65
CA VAL A 16 -19.53 -9.01 -11.90
C VAL A 16 -19.11 -9.59 -10.57
N PRO A 17 -18.97 -10.92 -10.43
CA PRO A 17 -18.67 -11.54 -9.15
C PRO A 17 -17.27 -11.20 -8.61
N ASP A 18 -16.56 -10.27 -9.26
CA ASP A 18 -15.11 -10.18 -9.16
C ASP A 18 -14.57 -8.75 -9.05
N GLY A 19 -15.43 -7.74 -8.82
CA GLY A 19 -14.99 -6.37 -8.57
C GLY A 19 -14.01 -6.27 -7.39
N LEU A 20 -14.24 -7.07 -6.34
CA LEU A 20 -13.33 -7.17 -5.19
C LEU A 20 -11.98 -7.79 -5.57
N THR A 21 -11.96 -8.81 -6.43
CA THR A 21 -10.72 -9.45 -6.89
C THR A 21 -9.93 -8.55 -7.82
N ALA A 22 -10.61 -7.89 -8.76
CA ALA A 22 -10.01 -6.88 -9.63
C ALA A 22 -9.40 -5.73 -8.82
N TRP A 23 -10.11 -5.24 -7.80
CA TRP A 23 -9.58 -4.22 -6.89
C TRP A 23 -8.39 -4.73 -6.07
N ARG A 24 -8.44 -5.96 -5.53
CA ARG A 24 -7.31 -6.59 -4.82
C ARG A 24 -6.08 -6.75 -5.73
N ALA A 25 -6.28 -7.11 -6.99
CA ALA A 25 -5.21 -7.25 -7.98
C ALA A 25 -4.58 -5.90 -8.32
N GLN A 26 -5.40 -4.87 -8.59
CA GLN A 26 -4.92 -3.50 -8.81
C GLN A 26 -4.16 -2.97 -7.60
N ARG A 27 -4.68 -3.23 -6.39
CA ARG A 27 -4.02 -2.86 -5.15
C ARG A 27 -2.66 -3.55 -4.98
N ARG A 28 -2.56 -4.85 -5.28
CA ARG A 28 -1.29 -5.57 -5.23
C ARG A 28 -0.28 -4.99 -6.22
N ALA A 29 -0.70 -4.74 -7.46
CA ALA A 29 0.15 -4.13 -8.47
C ALA A 29 0.64 -2.74 -8.06
N ALA A 30 -0.22 -1.93 -7.42
CA ALA A 30 0.16 -0.63 -6.90
C ALA A 30 1.18 -0.71 -5.75
N VAL A 31 1.04 -1.70 -4.85
CA VAL A 31 2.01 -1.97 -3.79
C VAL A 31 3.35 -2.43 -4.37
N GLU A 32 3.35 -3.28 -5.39
CA GLU A 32 4.57 -3.73 -6.07
C GLU A 32 5.26 -2.58 -6.83
N ALA A 33 4.50 -1.71 -7.49
CA ALA A 33 5.04 -0.52 -8.12
C ALA A 33 5.64 0.44 -7.09
N LEU A 34 5.00 0.58 -5.92
CA LEU A 34 5.53 1.39 -4.83
C LEU A 34 6.80 0.78 -4.22
N ALA A 35 6.81 -0.53 -4.00
CA ALA A 35 7.98 -1.29 -3.59
C ALA A 35 9.16 -1.05 -4.53
N ALA A 36 8.93 -1.14 -5.85
CA ALA A 36 9.95 -0.85 -6.86
C ALA A 36 10.42 0.61 -6.82
N ARG A 37 9.50 1.56 -6.63
CA ARG A 37 9.83 3.00 -6.53
C ARG A 37 10.64 3.35 -5.28
N LEU A 38 10.40 2.65 -4.17
CA LEU A 38 11.13 2.80 -2.91
C LEU A 38 12.40 1.93 -2.84
N GLY A 39 12.55 0.96 -3.73
CA GLY A 39 13.62 -0.04 -3.64
C GLY A 39 13.47 -0.99 -2.44
N LEU A 40 12.25 -1.16 -1.93
CA LEU A 40 11.97 -1.94 -0.72
C LEU A 40 11.10 -3.17 -1.00
N PRO A 41 11.39 -4.34 -0.40
CA PRO A 41 10.59 -5.55 -0.57
C PRO A 41 9.32 -5.54 0.32
N LEU A 42 8.30 -4.77 -0.08
CA LEU A 42 7.00 -4.74 0.61
C LEU A 42 6.29 -6.11 0.53
N GLY A 43 5.66 -6.52 1.62
CA GLY A 43 4.95 -7.79 1.73
C GLY A 43 5.86 -9.02 1.95
N ARG A 44 7.19 -8.84 1.98
CA ARG A 44 8.15 -9.92 2.22
C ARG A 44 8.74 -9.86 3.62
N ARG A 45 9.38 -10.95 4.05
CA ARG A 45 10.16 -10.99 5.29
C ARG A 45 11.49 -10.27 5.07
N VAL A 46 11.82 -9.34 5.95
CA VAL A 46 12.99 -8.48 5.84
C VAL A 46 13.67 -8.29 7.19
N GLU A 47 14.94 -7.94 7.14
CA GLU A 47 15.66 -7.25 8.21
C GLU A 47 15.78 -5.77 7.83
N VAL A 48 15.18 -4.88 8.62
CA VAL A 48 15.32 -3.43 8.49
C VAL A 48 16.23 -2.92 9.59
N ARG A 49 17.24 -2.15 9.21
CA ARG A 49 18.08 -1.39 10.13
C ARG A 49 17.68 0.08 10.03
N LEU A 50 17.28 0.64 11.16
CA LEU A 50 16.95 2.05 11.28
C LEU A 50 18.22 2.87 11.55
N ALA A 51 18.17 4.16 11.23
CA ALA A 51 19.29 5.09 11.39
C ALA A 51 19.70 5.32 12.87
N ASP A 52 18.80 5.03 13.81
CA ASP A 52 19.07 5.05 15.25
C ASP A 52 19.77 3.78 15.77
N GLY A 53 20.01 2.80 14.91
CA GLY A 53 20.66 1.53 15.24
C GLY A 53 19.70 0.40 15.62
N VAL A 54 18.39 0.62 15.60
CA VAL A 54 17.40 -0.43 15.85
C VAL A 54 17.33 -1.38 14.66
N ILE A 55 17.32 -2.69 14.95
CA ILE A 55 17.17 -3.75 13.94
C ILE A 55 15.80 -4.40 14.14
N LEU A 56 14.99 -4.39 13.09
CA LEU A 56 13.65 -4.97 13.05
C LEU A 56 13.64 -6.15 12.07
N GLU A 57 13.13 -7.29 12.51
CA GLU A 57 12.92 -8.45 11.65
C GLU A 57 11.44 -8.79 11.56
N GLY A 58 10.93 -9.00 10.36
CA GLY A 58 9.56 -9.44 10.16
C GLY A 58 9.05 -9.12 8.76
N GLN A 59 7.73 -9.13 8.58
CA GLN A 59 7.15 -8.78 7.29
C GLN A 59 7.07 -7.26 7.13
N LEU A 60 7.69 -6.71 6.09
CA LEU A 60 7.58 -5.30 5.76
C LEU A 60 6.20 -5.02 5.20
N ARG A 61 5.48 -4.07 5.79
CA ARG A 61 4.15 -3.65 5.34
C ARG A 61 4.08 -2.12 5.31
N LEU A 62 3.13 -1.60 4.55
CA LEU A 62 2.73 -0.20 4.70
C LEU A 62 1.87 -0.09 5.96
N HIS A 63 2.15 0.91 6.79
CA HIS A 63 1.34 1.16 7.99
C HIS A 63 -0.02 1.74 7.62
N GLU A 64 -0.05 2.68 6.67
CA GLU A 64 -1.29 3.25 6.15
C GLU A 64 -1.89 2.37 5.05
N ASP A 65 -3.19 2.10 5.15
CA ASP A 65 -4.00 1.56 4.05
C ASP A 65 -4.29 2.70 3.06
N THR A 66 -3.24 3.30 2.50
CA THR A 66 -3.38 4.48 1.66
C THR A 66 -4.16 4.09 0.41
N LEU A 67 -5.38 4.58 0.29
CA LEU A 67 -6.29 4.29 -0.83
C LEU A 67 -5.70 4.70 -2.19
N PHE A 68 -4.74 5.63 -2.20
CA PHE A 68 -4.10 6.18 -3.40
C PHE A 68 -2.57 6.17 -3.30
N LEU A 69 -1.96 5.01 -3.50
CA LEU A 69 -0.50 4.79 -3.46
C LEU A 69 0.28 5.64 -4.48
N ASP A 70 -0.36 6.03 -5.59
CA ASP A 70 0.26 6.82 -6.67
C ASP A 70 0.66 8.24 -6.23
N ARG A 71 -0.08 8.82 -5.28
CA ARG A 71 0.07 10.22 -4.83
C ARG A 71 0.87 10.38 -3.54
N VAL A 72 1.41 9.30 -2.99
CA VAL A 72 2.10 9.35 -1.70
C VAL A 72 3.52 9.85 -1.89
N ASP A 73 3.87 10.88 -1.11
CA ASP A 73 5.24 11.37 -1.00
C ASP A 73 6.12 10.28 -0.38
N THR A 74 7.16 9.87 -1.09
CA THR A 74 7.99 8.71 -0.71
C THR A 74 8.73 8.91 0.61
N ALA A 75 8.98 10.13 1.06
CA ALA A 75 9.66 10.41 2.32
C ALA A 75 8.74 10.29 3.54
N ASN A 76 7.44 10.58 3.37
CA ASN A 76 6.44 10.52 4.44
C ASN A 76 5.69 9.19 4.51
N ILE A 77 6.07 8.18 3.70
CA ILE A 77 5.48 6.85 3.79
C ILE A 77 5.85 6.22 5.12
N GLU A 78 4.82 5.87 5.89
CA GLU A 78 4.96 5.03 7.07
C GLU A 78 4.94 3.54 6.70
N LEU A 79 5.98 2.86 7.16
CA LEU A 79 6.20 1.44 7.02
C LEU A 79 6.08 0.79 8.40
N ALA A 80 5.78 -0.51 8.40
CA ALA A 80 5.66 -1.28 9.61
C ALA A 80 6.35 -2.63 9.48
N VAL A 81 7.04 -3.04 10.54
CA VAL A 81 7.50 -4.41 10.76
C VAL A 81 6.90 -4.90 12.07
N GLY A 82 5.98 -5.85 11.98
CA GLY A 82 5.22 -6.32 13.15
C GLY A 82 4.33 -5.22 13.74
N ARG A 83 4.68 -4.70 14.92
CA ARG A 83 3.97 -3.60 15.61
C ARG A 83 4.74 -2.28 15.63
N VAL A 84 5.93 -2.26 15.04
CA VAL A 84 6.80 -1.09 15.02
C VAL A 84 6.58 -0.35 13.71
N ASN A 85 6.22 0.91 13.83
CA ASN A 85 6.02 1.82 12.70
C ASN A 85 7.23 2.75 12.58
N PHE A 86 7.65 3.04 11.36
CA PHE A 86 8.76 3.92 11.06
C PHE A 86 8.58 4.52 9.66
N ARG A 87 9.21 5.64 9.39
CA ARG A 87 9.18 6.30 8.09
C ARG A 87 10.23 5.71 7.17
N HIS A 88 9.98 5.78 5.86
CA HIS A 88 10.97 5.44 4.85
C HIS A 88 12.31 6.17 5.07
N SER A 89 12.28 7.44 5.47
CA SER A 89 13.46 8.25 5.77
C SER A 89 14.31 7.76 6.94
N GLU A 90 13.75 6.92 7.82
CA GLU A 90 14.46 6.39 8.99
C GLU A 90 15.22 5.10 8.68
N ILE A 91 15.04 4.53 7.49
CA ILE A 91 15.72 3.30 7.07
C ILE A 91 17.18 3.63 6.72
N ALA A 92 18.11 2.98 7.40
CA ALA A 92 19.52 2.97 7.04
C ALA A 92 19.86 1.82 6.09
N ALA A 93 19.28 0.64 6.31
CA ALA A 93 19.44 -0.52 5.44
C ALA A 93 18.22 -1.44 5.49
N CYS A 94 17.92 -2.12 4.39
CA CYS A 94 16.88 -3.14 4.33
C CYS A 94 17.38 -4.34 3.53
N VAL A 95 17.24 -5.54 4.09
CA VAL A 95 17.64 -6.81 3.45
C VAL A 95 16.44 -7.74 3.40
N CYS A 96 16.15 -8.31 2.23
CA CYS A 96 15.15 -9.35 2.09
C CYS A 96 15.71 -10.66 2.67
N LEU A 97 14.93 -11.33 3.53
CA LEU A 97 15.27 -12.62 4.15
C LEU A 97 14.56 -13.80 3.49
N ASP A 98 13.77 -13.52 2.46
CA ASP A 98 13.09 -14.49 1.59
C ASP A 98 13.99 -14.91 0.42
#